data_AF-V5C7H7-F1
#
_entry.id   AF-V5C7H7-F1
#
_cell.length_a   1.000
_cell.length_b   1.000
_cell.length_c   1.000
_cell.angle_alpha   90.00
_cell.angle_beta   90.00
_cell.angle_gamma   90.00
#
_symmetry.space_group_name_H-M   'P 1'
#
loop_
_entity.id
_entity.type
_entity.pdbx_description
1 polymer ?
#
loop_
_entity_poly.entity_id
_entity_poly.type
_entity_poly.pdbx_seq_one_letter_code
_entity_poly.pdbx_strand_id
1 'polypeptide(L)'
;MTEIENIYEQLFMLVMRGNVNGKASTIIDTFSGWLISGFAAASTLFVSQYKSIQENISICGIQWFIYLFIAALILAIFQKFIAVIVASHSMGSSVGYELGKEFKKNNVVLNREFIFNETEKGMLPFVRWCASDILTAARNGDFVSSSRNFTRLCQYQGLLTLIQAIVTLFAIRIIATTFHA
;
A
#
# COMPACT_ATOMS: atom_id res chain seq x y z
N MET A 1 34.99 -15.07 8.72
CA MET A 1 33.88 -15.03 9.71
C MET A 1 33.04 -13.76 9.61
N THR A 2 33.58 -12.64 9.13
CA THR A 2 32.87 -11.35 8.96
C THR A 2 31.78 -11.34 7.87
N GLU A 3 31.90 -12.13 6.80
CA GLU A 3 30.87 -12.18 5.74
C GLU A 3 29.56 -12.87 6.18
N ILE A 4 29.65 -13.91 7.01
CA ILE A 4 28.48 -14.68 7.45
C ILE A 4 27.64 -13.86 8.44
N GLU A 5 28.31 -13.09 9.30
CA GLU A 5 27.67 -12.20 10.28
C GLU A 5 26.81 -11.13 9.59
N ASN A 6 27.30 -10.58 8.47
CA ASN A 6 26.60 -9.60 7.65
C ASN A 6 25.29 -10.15 7.04
N ILE A 7 25.23 -11.42 6.64
CA ILE A 7 24.02 -12.01 6.04
C ILE A 7 22.88 -12.10 7.07
N TYR A 8 23.16 -12.52 8.30
CA TYR A 8 22.12 -12.61 9.34
C TYR A 8 21.56 -11.23 9.71
N GLU A 9 22.42 -10.21 9.78
CA GLU A 9 22.00 -8.83 10.01
C GLU A 9 21.13 -8.30 8.86
N GLN A 10 21.52 -8.54 7.61
CA GLN A 10 20.73 -8.15 6.45
C GLN A 10 19.35 -8.83 6.43
N LEU A 11 19.29 -10.11 6.77
CA LEU A 11 18.06 -10.89 6.80
C LEU A 11 17.15 -10.46 7.96
N PHE A 12 17.74 -10.18 9.13
CA PHE A 12 17.03 -9.58 10.26
C PHE A 12 16.45 -8.22 9.88
N MET A 13 17.24 -7.35 9.24
CA MET A 13 16.80 -6.03 8.77
C MET A 13 15.69 -6.13 7.72
N LEU A 14 15.76 -7.11 6.80
CA LEU A 14 14.73 -7.37 5.81
C LEU A 14 13.39 -7.71 6.48
N VAL A 15 13.39 -8.69 7.39
CA VAL A 15 12.18 -9.15 8.09
C VAL A 15 11.62 -8.06 8.99
N MET A 16 12.48 -7.36 9.74
CA MET A 16 12.06 -6.26 10.62
C MET A 16 11.41 -5.13 9.81
N ARG A 17 12.05 -4.68 8.71
CA ARG A 17 11.48 -3.66 7.83
C ARG A 17 10.20 -4.12 7.14
N GLY A 18 10.16 -5.37 6.67
CA GLY A 18 8.96 -5.96 6.08
C GLY A 18 7.77 -5.87 7.03
N ASN A 19 7.97 -6.29 8.29
CA ASN A 19 6.93 -6.25 9.32
C ASN A 19 6.53 -4.83 9.74
N VAL A 20 7.49 -3.91 9.88
CA VAL A 20 7.19 -2.50 10.18
C VAL A 20 6.41 -1.86 9.04
N ASN A 21 6.85 -2.05 7.80
CA ASN A 21 6.17 -1.52 6.62
C ASN A 21 4.78 -2.14 6.45
N GLY A 22 4.62 -3.44 6.69
CA GLY A 22 3.33 -4.13 6.67
C GLY A 22 2.35 -3.53 7.67
N LYS A 23 2.76 -3.38 8.94
CA LYS A 23 1.92 -2.77 9.98
C LYS A 23 1.57 -1.32 9.68
N ALA A 24 2.54 -0.51 9.25
CA ALA A 24 2.31 0.88 8.87
C ALA A 24 1.33 0.97 7.69
N SER A 25 1.52 0.12 6.68
CA SER A 25 0.63 0.02 5.53
C SER A 25 -0.81 -0.31 5.95
N THR A 26 -1.03 -1.25 6.87
CA THR A 26 -2.37 -1.59 7.39
C THR A 26 -3.04 -0.41 8.10
N ILE A 27 -2.30 0.35 8.91
CA ILE A 27 -2.83 1.53 9.60
C ILE A 27 -3.24 2.61 8.59
N ILE A 28 -2.35 2.91 7.64
CA ILE A 28 -2.61 3.89 6.56
C ILE A 28 -3.82 3.48 5.74
N ASP A 29 -3.91 2.20 5.39
CA ASP A 29 -5.01 1.62 4.62
C ASP A 29 -6.36 1.70 5.36
N THR A 30 -6.35 1.42 6.67
CA THR A 30 -7.54 1.54 7.53
C THR A 30 -8.02 2.99 7.60
N PHE A 31 -7.10 3.93 7.83
CA PHE A 31 -7.41 5.36 7.88
C PHE A 31 -7.97 5.89 6.55
N SER A 32 -7.34 5.51 5.42
CA SER A 32 -7.84 5.81 4.08
C SER A 32 -9.26 5.28 3.86
N GLY A 33 -9.53 4.05 4.30
CA GLY A 33 -10.86 3.45 4.26
C GLY A 33 -11.89 4.28 5.03
N TRP A 34 -11.58 4.69 6.27
CA TRP A 34 -12.47 5.54 7.06
C TRP A 34 -12.74 6.89 6.39
N LEU A 35 -11.72 7.53 5.81
CA LEU A 35 -11.89 8.78 5.07
C LEU A 35 -12.86 8.63 3.89
N ILE A 36 -12.69 7.60 3.05
CA ILE A 36 -13.58 7.36 1.90
C ILE A 36 -14.99 7.01 2.37
N SER A 37 -15.14 6.16 3.38
CA SER A 37 -16.47 5.80 3.90
C SER A 37 -17.22 7.02 4.44
N GLY A 38 -16.54 7.90 5.18
CA GLY A 38 -17.13 9.16 5.65
C GLY A 38 -17.51 10.09 4.50
N PHE A 39 -16.64 10.24 3.51
CA PHE A 39 -16.89 11.09 2.34
C PHE A 39 -18.03 10.54 1.46
N ALA A 40 -18.10 9.22 1.28
CA ALA A 40 -19.20 8.55 0.58
C ALA A 40 -20.52 8.74 1.32
N ALA A 41 -20.56 8.56 2.65
CA ALA A 41 -21.75 8.78 3.46
C ALA A 41 -22.25 10.24 3.35
N ALA A 42 -21.35 11.22 3.44
CA ALA A 42 -21.68 12.63 3.25
C ALA A 42 -22.23 12.90 1.83
N SER A 43 -21.61 12.31 0.80
CA SER A 43 -22.06 12.41 -0.59
C SER A 43 -23.46 11.83 -0.77
N THR A 44 -23.73 10.65 -0.21
CA THR A 44 -25.06 10.03 -0.23
C THR A 44 -26.11 10.89 0.48
N LEU A 45 -25.75 11.54 1.59
CA LEU A 45 -26.64 12.48 2.28
C LEU A 45 -26.99 13.67 1.37
N PHE A 46 -26.00 14.29 0.72
CA PHE A 46 -26.26 15.40 -0.21
C PHE A 46 -27.14 15.01 -1.39
N VAL A 47 -26.94 13.81 -1.95
CA VAL A 47 -27.77 13.32 -3.08
C VAL A 47 -29.18 12.97 -2.62
N SER A 48 -29.33 12.27 -1.50
CA SER A 48 -30.64 11.81 -1.00
C SER A 48 -31.52 12.96 -0.50
N GLN A 49 -30.92 14.00 0.10
CA GLN A 49 -31.62 15.16 0.63
C GLN A 49 -31.48 16.41 -0.26
N TYR A 50 -31.18 16.21 -1.56
CA TYR A 50 -30.89 17.30 -2.49
C TYR A 50 -31.96 18.40 -2.49
N LYS A 51 -33.24 18.02 -2.51
CA LYS A 51 -34.37 18.97 -2.53
C LYS A 51 -34.44 19.86 -1.29
N SER A 52 -34.07 19.34 -0.13
CA SER A 52 -34.08 20.09 1.14
C SER A 52 -32.81 20.91 1.32
N ILE A 53 -31.68 20.48 0.75
CA ILE A 53 -30.38 21.13 0.93
C ILE A 53 -30.17 22.26 -0.08
N GLN A 54 -30.73 22.18 -1.28
CA GLN A 54 -30.56 23.20 -2.33
C GLN A 54 -31.06 24.61 -1.92
N GLU A 55 -31.92 24.71 -0.90
CA GLU A 55 -32.38 25.99 -0.36
C GLU A 55 -31.27 26.72 0.43
N ASN A 56 -30.34 25.97 1.03
CA ASN A 56 -29.29 26.49 1.92
C ASN A 56 -27.88 26.43 1.30
N ILE A 57 -27.68 25.59 0.28
CA ILE A 57 -26.36 25.36 -0.33
C ILE A 57 -26.44 25.54 -1.84
N SER A 58 -25.50 26.31 -2.39
CA SER A 58 -25.35 26.46 -3.84
C SER A 58 -25.12 25.11 -4.54
N ILE A 59 -25.86 24.87 -5.62
CA ILE A 59 -25.75 23.67 -6.48
C ILE A 59 -24.31 23.46 -6.96
N CYS A 60 -23.59 24.55 -7.25
CA CYS A 60 -22.20 24.51 -7.70
C CYS A 60 -21.28 23.90 -6.61
N GLY A 61 -21.52 24.22 -5.33
CA GLY A 61 -20.76 23.65 -4.22
C GLY A 61 -20.93 22.14 -4.10
N ILE A 62 -22.15 21.64 -4.27
CA ILE A 62 -22.46 20.20 -4.26
C ILE A 62 -21.78 19.48 -5.43
N GLN A 63 -21.79 20.07 -6.63
CA GLN A 63 -21.11 19.49 -7.80
C GLN A 63 -19.59 19.37 -7.56
N TRP A 64 -18.95 20.43 -7.07
CA TRP A 64 -17.52 20.40 -6.74
C TRP A 64 -17.19 19.37 -5.65
N PHE A 65 -18.05 19.25 -4.63
CA PHE A 65 -17.90 18.24 -3.60
C PHE A 65 -17.90 16.81 -4.17
N ILE A 66 -18.82 16.51 -5.08
CA ILE A 66 -18.90 15.20 -5.75
C ILE A 66 -17.66 14.95 -6.64
N TYR A 67 -17.19 15.96 -7.39
CA TYR A 67 -15.98 15.80 -8.20
C TYR A 67 -14.74 15.53 -7.33
N LEU A 68 -14.61 16.23 -6.20
CA LEU A 68 -13.53 15.97 -5.24
C LEU A 68 -13.64 14.60 -4.58
N PHE A 69 -14.87 14.12 -4.34
CA PHE A 69 -15.10 12.74 -3.86
C PHE A 69 -14.59 11.71 -4.87
N ILE A 70 -14.91 11.88 -6.16
CA ILE A 70 -14.42 10.99 -7.22
C ILE A 70 -12.89 11.02 -7.29
N ALA A 71 -12.28 12.20 -7.21
CA ALA A 71 -10.83 12.33 -7.17
C ALA A 71 -10.20 11.60 -5.96
N ALA A 72 -10.78 11.76 -4.77
CA ALA A 72 -10.35 11.04 -3.56
C ALA A 72 -10.51 9.52 -3.71
N LEU A 73 -11.59 9.06 -4.33
CA LEU A 73 -11.83 7.63 -4.59
C LEU A 73 -10.76 7.04 -5.51
N ILE A 74 -10.38 7.75 -6.57
CA ILE A 74 -9.30 7.33 -7.48
C ILE A 74 -7.97 7.20 -6.72
N LEU A 75 -7.63 8.17 -5.88
CA LEU A 75 -6.43 8.11 -5.02
C LEU A 75 -6.46 6.89 -4.08
N ALA A 76 -7.61 6.61 -3.47
CA ALA A 76 -7.79 5.47 -2.59
C ALA A 76 -7.61 4.13 -3.32
N ILE A 77 -8.03 4.01 -4.57
CA ILE A 77 -7.82 2.80 -5.39
C ILE A 77 -6.31 2.55 -5.61
N PHE A 78 -5.56 3.58 -6.00
CA PHE A 78 -4.11 3.47 -6.16
C PHE A 78 -3.41 3.14 -4.83
N GLN A 79 -3.82 3.79 -3.75
CA GLN A 79 -3.32 3.52 -2.41
C GLN A 79 -3.58 2.07 -1.97
N LYS A 80 -4.78 1.53 -2.25
CA LYS A 80 -5.16 0.14 -1.96
C LYS A 80 -4.30 -0.85 -2.73
N PHE A 81 -4.03 -0.57 -4.00
CA PHE A 81 -3.15 -1.41 -4.81
C PHE A 81 -1.75 -1.50 -4.21
N ILE A 82 -1.18 -0.36 -3.78
CA ILE A 82 0.12 -0.34 -3.10
C ILE A 82 0.06 -1.09 -1.76
N ALA A 83 -1.01 -0.92 -0.98
CA ALA A 83 -1.17 -1.59 0.31
C ALA A 83 -1.15 -3.12 0.16
N VAL A 84 -1.82 -3.66 -0.86
CA VAL A 84 -1.82 -5.10 -1.16
C VAL A 84 -0.41 -5.60 -1.45
N ILE A 85 0.38 -4.84 -2.23
CA ILE A 85 1.76 -5.18 -2.57
C ILE A 85 2.64 -5.23 -1.30
N VAL A 86 2.56 -4.20 -0.45
CA VAL A 86 3.34 -4.13 0.79
C VAL A 86 2.93 -5.21 1.79
N ALA A 87 1.63 -5.47 1.93
CA ALA A 87 1.11 -6.52 2.81
C ALA A 87 1.59 -7.91 2.36
N SER A 88 1.51 -8.19 1.05
CA SER A 88 1.97 -9.45 0.47
C SER A 88 3.47 -9.66 0.69
N HIS A 89 4.28 -8.60 0.54
CA HIS A 89 5.71 -8.65 0.84
C HIS A 89 5.98 -8.93 2.33
N SER A 90 5.29 -8.25 3.25
CA SER A 90 5.44 -8.47 4.69
C SER A 90 5.11 -9.90 5.09
N MET A 91 4.00 -10.46 4.55
CA MET A 91 3.60 -11.84 4.79
C MET A 91 4.61 -12.83 4.22
N GLY A 92 5.01 -12.64 2.96
CA GLY A 92 6.00 -13.50 2.29
C GLY A 92 7.36 -13.49 2.99
N SER A 93 7.80 -12.33 3.51
CA SER A 93 9.06 -12.24 4.25
C SER A 93 9.02 -12.98 5.59
N SER A 94 7.88 -12.94 6.29
CA SER A 94 7.71 -13.65 7.57
C SER A 94 7.66 -15.16 7.35
N VAL A 95 6.84 -15.63 6.41
CA VAL A 95 6.73 -17.05 6.06
C VAL A 95 8.07 -17.58 5.54
N GLY A 96 8.78 -16.82 4.70
CA GLY A 96 10.09 -17.21 4.19
C GLY A 96 11.14 -17.34 5.29
N TYR A 97 11.11 -16.47 6.30
CA TYR A 97 12.00 -16.55 7.46
C TYR A 97 11.72 -17.78 8.32
N GLU A 98 10.44 -18.07 8.60
CA GLU A 98 10.02 -19.23 9.38
C GLU A 98 10.39 -20.55 8.68
N LEU A 99 10.08 -20.67 7.38
CA LEU A 99 10.49 -21.81 6.57
C LEU A 99 12.02 -21.97 6.54
N GLY A 100 12.76 -20.87 6.38
CA GLY A 100 14.23 -20.91 6.41
C GLY A 100 14.78 -21.43 7.74
N LYS A 101 14.16 -21.07 8.87
CA LYS A 101 14.52 -21.59 10.20
C LYS A 101 14.24 -23.09 10.33
N GLU A 102 13.12 -23.56 9.81
CA GLU A 102 12.75 -24.98 9.80
C GLU A 102 13.68 -25.82 8.94
N PHE A 103 13.98 -25.38 7.71
CA PHE A 103 14.92 -26.07 6.83
C PHE A 103 16.34 -26.14 7.42
N LYS A 104 16.79 -25.07 8.09
CA LYS A 104 18.05 -25.07 8.84
C LYS A 104 18.05 -26.09 9.98
N LYS A 105 16.95 -26.20 10.73
CA LYS A 105 16.81 -27.20 11.80
C LYS A 105 16.89 -28.64 11.28
N ASN A 106 16.34 -28.87 10.09
CA ASN A 106 16.30 -30.20 9.45
C ASN A 106 17.53 -30.50 8.57
N ASN A 107 18.54 -29.63 8.53
CA ASN A 107 19.73 -29.74 7.67
C ASN A 107 19.40 -29.96 6.17
N VAL A 108 18.27 -29.42 5.71
CA VAL A 108 17.88 -29.51 4.29
C VAL A 108 18.60 -28.42 3.50
N VAL A 109 19.35 -28.81 2.47
CA VAL A 109 20.03 -27.88 1.57
C VAL A 109 19.03 -27.37 0.54
N LEU A 110 18.66 -26.09 0.62
CA LEU A 110 17.77 -25.46 -0.34
C LEU A 110 18.53 -25.06 -1.61
N ASN A 111 18.09 -25.59 -2.76
CA ASN A 111 18.54 -25.10 -4.06
C ASN A 111 17.81 -23.79 -4.40
N ARG A 112 18.47 -22.66 -4.15
CA ARG A 112 17.93 -21.31 -4.40
C ARG A 112 17.53 -21.09 -5.87
N GLU A 113 18.32 -21.61 -6.82
CA GLU A 113 18.06 -21.43 -8.25
C GLU A 113 16.77 -22.14 -8.67
N PHE A 114 16.54 -23.35 -8.16
CA PHE A 114 15.31 -24.09 -8.40
C PHE A 114 14.08 -23.31 -7.90
N ILE A 115 14.14 -22.78 -6.67
CA ILE A 115 13.04 -21.99 -6.08
C ILE A 115 12.76 -20.74 -6.91
N PHE A 116 13.80 -20.00 -7.30
CA PHE A 116 13.62 -18.78 -8.10
C PHE A 116 13.07 -19.10 -9.49
N ASN A 117 13.55 -20.15 -10.15
CA ASN A 117 13.05 -20.55 -11.47
C ASN A 117 11.59 -21.01 -11.41
N GLU A 118 11.20 -21.75 -10.38
CA GLU A 118 9.82 -22.22 -10.24
C GLU A 118 8.87 -21.07 -9.89
N THR A 119 9.33 -20.14 -9.04
CA THR A 119 8.60 -18.91 -8.73
C THR A 119 8.41 -18.05 -9.98
N GLU A 120 9.46 -17.88 -10.78
CA GLU A 120 9.43 -17.09 -12.02
C GLU A 120 8.48 -17.72 -13.06
N LYS A 121 8.48 -19.05 -13.19
CA LYS A 121 7.56 -19.81 -14.06
C LYS A 121 6.10 -19.60 -13.69
N GLY A 122 5.78 -19.51 -12.40
CA GLY A 122 4.43 -19.24 -11.90
C GLY A 122 3.93 -17.82 -12.15
N MET A 123 4.81 -16.86 -12.47
CA MET A 123 4.42 -15.46 -12.72
C MET A 123 3.90 -15.26 -14.15
N LEU A 124 2.89 -14.38 -14.28
CA LEU A 124 2.43 -13.87 -15.58
C LEU A 124 3.58 -13.17 -16.32
N PRO A 125 3.61 -13.18 -17.67
CA PRO A 125 4.72 -12.61 -18.45
C PRO A 125 5.06 -11.15 -18.12
N PHE A 126 4.03 -10.31 -17.93
CA PHE A 126 4.24 -8.90 -17.56
C PHE A 126 4.83 -8.75 -16.15
N VAL A 127 4.33 -9.55 -15.19
CA VAL A 127 4.84 -9.55 -13.81
C VAL A 127 6.27 -10.07 -13.77
N ARG A 128 6.58 -11.10 -14.57
CA ARG A 128 7.93 -11.65 -14.71
C ARG A 128 8.92 -10.59 -15.19
N TRP A 129 8.55 -9.80 -16.20
CA TRP A 129 9.38 -8.71 -16.69
C TRP A 129 9.62 -7.64 -15.62
N CYS A 130 8.60 -7.26 -14.85
CA CYS A 130 8.78 -6.31 -13.74
C CYS A 130 9.61 -6.91 -12.58
N ALA A 131 9.49 -8.22 -12.35
CA ALA A 131 10.15 -8.91 -11.25
C ALA A 131 11.57 -9.38 -11.59
N SER A 132 11.96 -9.43 -12.87
CA SER A 132 13.26 -9.98 -13.29
C SER A 132 14.43 -9.25 -12.67
N ASP A 133 14.35 -7.92 -12.53
CA ASP A 133 15.41 -7.11 -11.95
C ASP A 133 15.53 -7.38 -10.44
N ILE A 134 14.40 -7.53 -9.75
CA ILE A 134 14.34 -7.84 -8.32
C ILE A 134 14.86 -9.25 -8.06
N LEU A 135 14.47 -10.22 -8.89
CA LEU A 135 14.92 -11.61 -8.79
C LEU A 135 16.41 -11.72 -9.12
N THR A 136 16.91 -10.97 -10.10
CA THR A 136 18.35 -10.93 -10.43
C THR A 136 19.16 -10.34 -9.28
N ALA A 137 18.70 -9.26 -8.66
CA ALA A 137 19.34 -8.70 -7.46
C ALA A 137 19.33 -9.71 -6.28
N ALA A 138 18.22 -10.42 -6.08
CA ALA A 138 18.13 -11.46 -5.05
C ALA A 138 19.05 -12.66 -5.32
N ARG A 139 19.22 -13.06 -6.60
CA ARG A 139 20.19 -14.11 -7.00
C ARG A 139 21.64 -13.68 -6.71
N ASN A 140 21.94 -12.40 -6.87
CA ASN A 140 23.25 -11.82 -6.55
C ASN A 140 23.47 -11.61 -5.03
N GLY A 141 22.49 -11.95 -4.20
CA GLY A 141 22.57 -11.82 -2.73
C GLY A 141 22.24 -10.42 -2.20
N ASP A 142 21.80 -9.49 -3.04
CA ASP A 142 21.36 -8.16 -2.58
C ASP A 142 19.87 -8.19 -2.19
N PHE A 143 19.62 -8.73 -0.99
CA PHE A 143 18.28 -8.76 -0.40
C PHE A 143 17.82 -7.38 0.11
N VAL A 144 18.76 -6.47 0.35
CA VAL A 144 18.49 -5.14 0.91
C VAL A 144 17.85 -4.22 -0.14
N SER A 145 18.24 -4.35 -1.41
CA SER A 145 17.65 -3.60 -2.53
C SER A 145 16.12 -3.71 -2.57
N SER A 146 15.59 -4.92 -2.42
CA SER A 146 14.16 -5.22 -2.41
C SER A 146 13.45 -4.49 -1.26
N SER A 147 13.99 -4.59 -0.05
CA SER A 147 13.44 -3.92 1.14
C SER A 147 13.33 -2.39 0.97
N ARG A 148 14.31 -1.76 0.30
CA ARG A 148 14.31 -0.32 0.03
C ARG A 148 13.16 0.08 -0.88
N ASN A 149 12.87 -0.72 -1.92
CA ASN A 149 11.77 -0.45 -2.83
C ASN A 149 10.40 -0.56 -2.15
N PHE A 150 10.19 -1.56 -1.29
CA PHE A 150 8.95 -1.67 -0.52
C PHE A 150 8.78 -0.55 0.51
N THR A 151 9.88 -0.07 1.09
CA THR A 151 9.84 1.11 1.97
C THR A 151 9.41 2.36 1.21
N ARG A 152 9.91 2.56 -0.01
CA ARG A 152 9.46 3.67 -0.89
C ARG A 152 7.99 3.52 -1.27
N LEU A 153 7.52 2.31 -1.58
CA LEU A 153 6.10 2.05 -1.83
C LEU A 153 5.24 2.42 -0.62
N CYS A 154 5.66 2.04 0.59
CA CYS A 154 4.96 2.45 1.82
C CYS A 154 4.94 3.98 2.00
N GLN A 155 6.01 4.69 1.64
CA GLN A 155 6.04 6.16 1.66
C GLN A 155 5.09 6.75 0.62
N TYR A 156 5.05 6.20 -0.60
CA TYR A 156 4.08 6.62 -1.63
C TYR A 156 2.64 6.35 -1.20
N GLN A 157 2.36 5.23 -0.53
CA GLN A 157 1.06 4.93 0.06
C GLN A 157 0.65 6.02 1.06
N GLY A 158 1.56 6.37 1.99
CA GLY A 158 1.32 7.44 2.96
C GLY A 158 1.10 8.81 2.31
N LEU A 159 1.86 9.14 1.26
CA LEU A 159 1.69 10.38 0.51
C LEU A 159 0.33 10.43 -0.19
N LEU A 160 -0.10 9.35 -0.83
CA LEU A 160 -1.42 9.27 -1.46
C LEU A 160 -2.54 9.46 -0.45
N THR A 161 -2.44 8.82 0.72
CA THR A 161 -3.42 9.01 1.81
C THR A 161 -3.42 10.44 2.35
N LEU A 162 -2.26 11.09 2.43
CA LEU A 162 -2.18 12.49 2.83
C LEU A 162 -2.85 13.41 1.81
N ILE A 163 -2.58 13.22 0.52
CA ILE A 163 -3.23 13.98 -0.55
C ILE A 163 -4.74 13.76 -0.50
N GLN A 164 -5.19 12.52 -0.33
CA GLN A 164 -6.61 12.18 -0.18
C GLN A 164 -7.23 12.91 1.02
N ALA A 165 -6.56 12.95 2.17
CA ALA A 165 -7.02 13.69 3.34
C ALA A 165 -7.15 15.20 3.06
N ILE A 166 -6.18 15.79 2.37
CA ILE A 166 -6.21 17.21 1.95
C ILE A 166 -7.40 17.47 1.01
N VAL A 167 -7.62 16.60 0.03
CA VAL A 167 -8.76 16.70 -0.90
C VAL A 167 -10.09 16.64 -0.15
N THR A 168 -10.23 15.72 0.81
CA THR A 168 -11.43 15.61 1.66
C THR A 168 -11.65 16.88 2.50
N LEU A 169 -10.60 17.41 3.15
CA LEU A 169 -10.70 18.66 3.92
C LEU A 169 -11.06 19.85 3.03
N PHE A 170 -10.50 19.91 1.83
CA PHE A 170 -10.83 20.95 0.85
C PHE A 170 -12.28 20.86 0.39
N ALA A 171 -12.80 19.66 0.16
CA ALA A 171 -14.21 19.45 -0.18
C ALA A 171 -15.15 19.91 0.95
N ILE A 172 -14.82 19.60 2.20
CA ILE A 172 -15.57 20.08 3.37
C ILE A 172 -15.56 21.61 3.43
N ARG A 173 -14.40 22.23 3.20
CA ARG A 173 -14.27 23.69 3.17
C ARG A 173 -15.16 24.32 2.10
N ILE A 174 -15.22 23.77 0.88
CA ILE A 174 -16.09 24.28 -0.18
C ILE A 174 -17.54 24.33 0.30
N ILE A 175 -18.05 23.21 0.80
CA ILE A 175 -19.43 23.12 1.30
C ILE A 175 -19.67 24.15 2.41
N ALA A 176 -18.76 24.25 3.39
CA ALA A 176 -18.88 25.19 4.49
C ALA A 176 -18.91 26.65 4.02
N THR A 177 -18.13 27.01 2.99
CA THR A 177 -18.13 28.38 2.43
C THR A 177 -19.31 28.69 1.53
N THR A 178 -19.95 27.68 0.94
CA THR A 178 -21.14 27.83 0.09
C THR A 178 -22.45 27.76 0.85
N PHE A 179 -22.39 27.60 2.18
CA PHE A 179 -23.56 27.58 3.04
C PHE A 179 -24.07 29.01 3.22
N HIS A 180 -25.28 29.29 2.74
CA HIS A 180 -25.96 30.55 2.97
C HIS A 180 -26.82 30.39 4.23
N ALA A 181 -26.42 31.04 5.31
CA ALA A 181 -27.20 31.12 6.55
C ALA A 181 -28.25 32.23 6.46
#